data_AF-A0A4Q3YDU2-F1
#
_entry.id   AF-A0A4Q3YDU2-F1
#
_cell.length_a   1.000
_cell.length_b   1.000
_cell.length_c   1.000
_cell.angle_alpha   90.00
_cell.angle_beta   90.00
_cell.angle_gamma   90.00
#
_symmetry.space_group_name_H-M   'P 1'
#
loop_
_entity.id
_entity.type
_entity.pdbx_description
1 polymer ?
#
loop_
_entity_poly.entity_id
_entity_poly.type
_entity_poly.pdbx_seq_one_letter_code
_entity_poly.pdbx_strand_id
1 'polypeptide(L)' 'MLCKLTEDGIQNPDKVSAKIREAFAKHSGWKDGEAELRELRKQVTFALFSEEDDLEKVTGTVESLFVLLEKTFRK' A
#
# COMPACT_ATOMS: atom_id res chain seq x y z
N MET A 1 0.87 -4.37 -7.84
CA MET A 1 0.56 -4.37 -6.39
C MET A 1 0.28 -5.77 -5.89
N LEU A 2 -0.66 -6.51 -6.49
CA LEU A 2 -1.01 -7.88 -6.08
C LEU A 2 0.19 -8.85 -6.06
N CYS A 3 1.09 -8.74 -7.05
CA CYS A 3 2.31 -9.55 -7.07
C CYS A 3 3.19 -9.34 -5.83
N LYS A 4 3.39 -8.09 -5.37
CA LYS A 4 4.21 -7.84 -4.17
C LYS A 4 3.58 -8.35 -2.89
N LEU A 5 2.27 -8.20 -2.73
CA LEU A 5 1.57 -8.74 -1.56
C LEU A 5 1.66 -10.27 -1.49
N THR A 6 1.65 -10.93 -2.65
CA THR A 6 1.77 -12.39 -2.73
C THR A 6 3.22 -12.84 -2.49
N GLU A 7 4.20 -12.11 -3.02
CA GLU A 7 5.64 -12.38 -2.79
C GLU A 7 6.04 -12.19 -1.32
N ASP A 8 5.45 -11.21 -0.62
CA ASP A 8 5.67 -11.01 0.81
C ASP A 8 4.96 -12.08 1.66
N GLY A 9 4.13 -12.95 1.06
CA GLY A 9 3.41 -13.98 1.80
C GLY A 9 2.35 -13.41 2.74
N ILE A 10 1.68 -12.32 2.34
CA ILE A 10 0.51 -11.79 3.05
C ILE A 10 -0.63 -12.82 2.93
N GLN A 11 -1.33 -13.08 4.04
CA GLN A 11 -2.33 -14.14 4.12
C GLN A 11 -3.49 -13.98 3.11
N ASN A 12 -3.98 -12.75 2.90
CA ASN A 12 -5.07 -12.43 1.97
C ASN A 12 -4.70 -11.26 1.03
N PRO A 13 -3.83 -11.48 0.04
CA PRO A 13 -3.29 -10.41 -0.79
C PRO A 13 -4.37 -9.76 -1.67
N ASP A 14 -5.41 -10.50 -2.07
CA ASP A 14 -6.53 -9.98 -2.86
C ASP A 14 -7.35 -8.95 -2.07
N LYS A 15 -7.73 -9.29 -0.83
CA LYS A 15 -8.48 -8.40 0.07
C LYS A 15 -7.70 -7.13 0.42
N VAL A 16 -6.40 -7.28 0.68
CA VAL A 16 -5.50 -6.13 0.90
C VAL A 16 -5.42 -5.29 -0.37
N SER A 17 -5.26 -5.91 -1.54
CA SER A 17 -5.19 -5.20 -2.82
C SER A 17 -6.48 -4.43 -3.14
N ALA A 18 -7.65 -4.98 -2.80
CA ALA A 18 -8.94 -4.34 -2.98
C ALA A 18 -9.05 -3.08 -2.11
N LYS A 19 -8.73 -3.19 -0.81
CA LYS A 19 -8.70 -2.04 0.11
C LYS A 19 -7.72 -0.95 -0.37
N ILE A 20 -6.53 -1.35 -0.80
CA ILE A 20 -5.53 -0.42 -1.34
C ILE A 20 -6.08 0.26 -2.59
N ARG A 21 -6.69 -0.48 -3.52
CA ARG A 21 -7.27 0.07 -4.75
C ARG A 21 -8.40 1.06 -4.47
N GLU A 22 -9.23 0.80 -3.47
CA GLU A 22 -10.26 1.74 -3.00
C GLU A 22 -9.65 3.02 -2.41
N ALA A 23 -8.57 2.90 -1.62
CA ALA A 23 -7.84 4.04 -1.10
C ALA A 23 -7.29 4.92 -2.24
N PHE A 24 -6.67 4.31 -3.25
CA PHE A 24 -6.20 5.01 -4.45
C PHE A 24 -7.32 5.67 -5.26
N ALA A 25 -8.51 5.08 -5.30
CA ALA A 25 -9.65 5.67 -5.98
C ALA A 25 -10.23 6.87 -5.21
N LYS A 26 -10.21 6.83 -3.87
CA LYS A 26 -10.67 7.94 -3.00
C LYS A 26 -9.71 9.12 -2.99
N HIS A 27 -8.42 8.84 -2.97
CA HIS A 27 -7.37 9.84 -2.94
C HIS A 27 -6.79 9.98 -4.34
N SER A 28 -7.48 10.63 -5.27
CA SER A 28 -6.96 10.80 -6.65
C SER A 28 -5.83 11.82 -6.76
N GLY A 29 -5.66 12.69 -5.74
CA GLY A 29 -4.62 13.73 -5.67
C GLY A 29 -3.27 13.24 -5.13
N TRP A 30 -3.18 11.97 -4.71
CA TRP A 30 -1.99 11.34 -4.12
C TRP A 30 -0.70 11.44 -4.94
N LYS A 31 -0.80 11.63 -6.26
CA LYS A 31 0.36 11.76 -7.14
C LYS A 31 1.08 13.10 -6.98
N ASP A 32 0.34 14.15 -6.65
CA ASP A 32 0.83 15.53 -6.61
C ASP A 32 0.91 16.05 -5.15
N GLY A 33 0.08 15.52 -4.26
CA GLY A 33 -0.01 15.95 -2.87
C GLY A 33 0.65 15.00 -1.88
N GLU A 34 1.65 15.48 -1.14
CA GLU A 34 2.25 14.74 -0.02
C GLU A 34 1.23 14.43 1.08
N ALA A 35 0.26 15.30 1.32
CA ALA A 35 -0.79 15.08 2.32
C ALA A 35 -1.64 13.85 1.98
N GLU A 36 -2.11 13.77 0.73
CA GLU A 36 -2.86 12.61 0.21
C GLU A 36 -1.99 11.35 0.22
N LEU A 37 -0.71 11.44 -0.16
CA LEU A 37 0.23 10.33 -0.12
C LEU A 37 0.40 9.77 1.30
N ARG A 38 0.51 10.65 2.31
CA ARG A 38 0.61 10.25 3.72
C ARG A 38 -0.64 9.53 4.20
N GLU A 39 -1.83 10.04 3.85
CA GLU A 39 -3.10 9.38 4.19
C GLU A 39 -3.24 8.04 3.49
N LEU A 40 -2.83 7.96 2.22
CA LEU A 40 -2.80 6.70 1.48
C LEU A 40 -1.87 5.68 2.15
N ARG A 41 -0.69 6.11 2.61
CA ARG A 41 0.27 5.23 3.30
C ARG A 41 -0.33 4.67 4.59
N LYS A 42 -1.03 5.50 5.38
CA LYS A 42 -1.75 5.02 6.57
C LYS A 42 -2.81 3.98 6.19
N GLN A 43 -3.65 4.24 5.19
CA GLN A 43 -4.70 3.30 4.79
C GLN A 43 -4.12 1.96 4.31
N VAL A 44 -3.03 1.99 3.54
CA VAL A 44 -2.32 0.78 3.11
C VAL A 44 -1.76 0.01 4.30
N THR A 45 -1.13 0.70 5.26
CA THR A 45 -0.64 0.09 6.52
C THR A 45 -1.78 -0.57 7.31
N PHE A 46 -2.91 0.11 7.51
CA PHE A 46 -4.06 -0.48 8.20
C PHE A 46 -4.69 -1.66 7.45
N ALA A 47 -4.72 -1.60 6.11
CA ALA A 47 -5.21 -2.70 5.29
C ALA A 47 -4.35 -3.95 5.45
N LEU A 48 -3.02 -3.78 5.49
CA LEU A 48 -2.06 -4.84 5.76
C LEU A 48 -2.17 -5.38 7.18
N PHE A 49 -2.21 -4.51 8.19
CA PHE A 49 -2.42 -4.89 9.60
C PHE A 49 -3.71 -5.66 9.85
N SER A 50 -4.71 -5.54 8.97
CA SER A 50 -5.94 -6.32 9.11
C SER A 50 -5.74 -7.82 8.81
N GLU A 51 -4.69 -8.18 8.09
CA GLU A 51 -4.43 -9.54 7.62
C GLU A 51 -3.03 -10.05 7.99
N GLU A 52 -2.15 -9.19 8.48
CA GLU A 52 -0.78 -9.47 8.88
C GLU A 52 -0.46 -8.72 10.17
N ASP A 53 -0.28 -9.43 11.28
CA ASP A 53 0.03 -8.83 12.59
C ASP A 53 1.52 -8.50 12.75
N ASP A 54 2.38 -9.00 11.86
CA ASP A 54 3.82 -8.75 11.91
C ASP A 54 4.16 -7.32 11.43
N LEU A 55 4.44 -6.44 12.39
CA LEU A 55 4.70 -5.03 12.13
C LEU A 55 5.93 -4.80 11.23
N GLU A 56 6.96 -5.63 11.36
CA GLU A 56 8.18 -5.51 10.56
C GLU A 56 7.87 -5.81 9.09
N LYS A 57 7.17 -6.90 8.83
CA LYS A 57 6.71 -7.33 7.52
C LYS A 57 5.73 -6.34 6.88
N VAL A 58 4.75 -5.86 7.64
CA VAL A 58 3.82 -4.81 7.19
C VAL A 58 4.61 -3.57 6.77
N THR A 59 5.55 -3.12 7.59
CA THR A 59 6.33 -1.91 7.29
C THR A 59 7.20 -2.09 6.04
N GLY A 60 7.87 -3.23 5.89
CA GLY A 60 8.67 -3.56 4.71
C GLY A 60 7.84 -3.66 3.42
N THR A 61 6.65 -4.27 3.51
CA THR A 61 5.70 -4.35 2.39
C THR A 61 5.23 -2.96 1.97
N VAL A 62 4.81 -2.12 2.93
CA VAL A 62 4.34 -0.75 2.66
C VAL A 62 5.45 0.06 2.01
N GLU A 63 6.66 0.05 2.58
CA GLU A 63 7.77 0.82 2.05
C GLU A 63 8.11 0.39 0.62
N SER A 64 8.24 -0.91 0.36
CA SER A 64 8.53 -1.45 -0.97
C SER A 64 7.47 -1.06 -1.99
N LEU A 65 6.18 -1.09 -1.62
CA LEU A 65 5.08 -0.63 -2.45
C LEU A 65 5.21 0.85 -2.82
N PHE A 66 5.46 1.71 -1.82
CA PHE A 66 5.58 3.16 -2.05
C PHE A 66 6.83 3.52 -2.83
N VAL A 67 7.95 2.83 -2.65
CA VAL A 67 9.16 3.01 -3.47
C VAL A 67 8.89 2.65 -4.93
N LEU A 68 8.18 1.55 -5.21
CA LEU A 68 7.80 1.18 -6.57
C LEU A 68 6.85 2.20 -7.20
N LEU A 69 5.91 2.72 -6.43
CA LEU A 69 4.99 3.76 -6.87
C LEU A 69 5.72 5.05 -7.18
N GLU A 70 6.58 5.51 -6.28
CA GLU A 70 7.38 6.72 -6.51
C GLU A 70 8.22 6.57 -7.78
N LYS A 71 8.90 5.44 -7.98
CA LYS A 71 9.64 5.16 -9.21
C LYS A 71 8.80 5.16 -10.48
N THR A 72 7.53 4.78 -10.38
CA THR A 72 6.63 4.66 -11.54
C THR A 72 5.98 6.00 -11.90
N PHE A 73 5.65 6.82 -10.90
CA PHE A 73 4.86 8.04 -11.07
C PHE A 73 5.69 9.33 -10.97
N ARG A 74 6.81 9.31 -10.27
CA ARG A 74 7.76 10.43 -10.20
C ARG A 74 8.83 10.17 -11.27
N LYS A 75 8.64 10.78 -12.44
CA LYS A 75 9.57 10.73 -13.57
C LYS A 75 10.34 12.03 -13.68
#